data_AF-A0A1G3TPN6-F1
#
_entry.id   AF-A0A1G3TPN6-F1
#
_cell.length_a   1.000
_cell.length_b   1.000
_cell.length_c   1.000
_cell.angle_alpha   90.00
_cell.angle_beta   90.00
_cell.angle_gamma   90.00
#
_symmetry.space_group_name_H-M   'P 1'
#
loop_
_entity.id
_entity.type
_entity.pdbx_description
1 polymer ?
#
loop_
_entity_poly.entity_id
_entity_poly.type
_entity_poly.pdbx_seq_one_letter_code
_entity_poly.pdbx_strand_id
1 'polypeptide(L)'
;MVVSAFIAGTTLLRAAPSGGAVTAGNASIVQSGSVTNITQTTQKAAINWQNFSIGATETVNFNQPNISAVTLNRVVGNEKSIIDGALNANGQVFILNSNGVLFSKNASVNTAGLIATTMNLSDTDFMNGNYNFKGDSTASIINQGTITISDSGYAALFGKEVINEGFIKATLGKVELVGAKEVTLNLNGNSLVNLKVDKGVLDALVENKGALYADGGEVYLTTNAVDELLKGVVNNTGIVEANSIEDITGKIELFAHGGEADVSGTLHAKDGFVETSGQVLHVSKDVSIEAKEWLLDPTDITITNGGGTDIGGSSMDADVITTALNGGASVTLSADADITVNEAISWSSNKKLTLTAGDEIYVNAAISNTNLSAGGVYFQTSHAQNKVIFGGSGNVAIYNPEQLQWVNTALKGKYTLGSNIDMTGITFVPIGPSHSADAFSGFFDGLNHTISNLTITAPTSDYKGLFGYAYDPTIQNIGLVNVSITGQDYVGGLVGASVSTGYVNNCYVTGTGTVTGRDYTGGLIGYQSSNGTSTHNYSTVSVSGRGGRWRLGRLQC
;
A
#
# COMPACT_ATOMS: atom_id res chain seq x y z
N MET A 1 80.69 14.91 -24.29
CA MET A 1 79.30 14.64 -24.70
C MET A 1 78.67 13.75 -23.64
N VAL A 2 77.82 14.31 -22.79
CA VAL A 2 77.01 13.52 -21.84
C VAL A 2 75.69 13.23 -22.54
N VAL A 3 75.40 11.96 -22.78
CA VAL A 3 74.13 11.49 -23.33
C VAL A 3 73.15 11.34 -22.16
N SER A 4 72.19 12.26 -22.04
CA SER A 4 71.07 12.12 -21.13
C SER A 4 69.96 11.33 -21.83
N ALA A 5 69.72 10.10 -21.36
CA ALA A 5 68.58 9.30 -21.75
C ALA A 5 67.34 9.75 -20.97
N PHE A 6 66.36 10.33 -21.66
CA PHE A 6 65.03 10.60 -21.13
C PHE A 6 64.24 9.29 -21.13
N ILE A 7 64.06 8.66 -19.97
CA ILE A 7 63.11 7.56 -19.78
C ILE A 7 61.75 8.21 -19.53
N ALA A 8 60.94 8.31 -20.58
CA ALA A 8 59.52 8.65 -20.46
C ALA A 8 58.79 7.42 -19.91
N GLY A 9 58.62 7.36 -18.59
CA GLY A 9 57.72 6.40 -17.96
C GLY A 9 56.28 6.81 -18.24
N THR A 10 55.63 6.18 -19.21
CA THR A 10 54.19 6.29 -19.39
C THR A 10 53.50 5.49 -18.29
N THR A 11 53.11 6.13 -17.19
CA THR A 11 52.15 5.55 -16.26
C THR A 11 50.78 5.56 -16.94
N LEU A 12 50.44 4.46 -17.61
CA LEU A 12 49.05 4.17 -17.96
C LEU A 12 48.31 3.87 -16.66
N LEU A 13 47.73 4.90 -16.03
CA LEU A 13 46.62 4.73 -15.09
C LEU A 13 45.43 4.18 -15.90
N ARG A 14 45.37 2.86 -16.10
CA ARG A 14 44.21 2.17 -16.69
C ARG A 14 43.29 1.75 -15.55
N ALA A 15 42.07 2.26 -15.56
CA ALA A 15 41.02 1.90 -14.61
C ALA A 15 40.35 0.55 -14.96
N ALA A 16 40.76 -0.09 -16.07
CA ALA A 16 40.18 -1.34 -16.52
C ALA A 16 40.30 -2.48 -15.49
N PRO A 17 39.42 -3.51 -15.58
CA PRO A 17 39.50 -4.65 -14.68
C PRO A 17 40.87 -5.32 -14.78
N SER A 18 41.47 -5.66 -13.64
CA SER A 18 42.83 -6.20 -13.58
C SER A 18 42.97 -7.30 -12.52
N GLY A 19 43.94 -8.18 -12.74
CA GLY A 19 44.19 -9.33 -11.87
C GLY A 19 43.07 -10.38 -11.87
N GLY A 20 42.32 -10.49 -12.97
CA GLY A 20 41.24 -11.46 -13.12
C GLY A 20 41.76 -12.91 -13.16
N ALA A 21 41.22 -13.76 -12.29
CA ALA A 21 41.51 -15.18 -12.21
C ALA A 21 40.20 -15.98 -12.16
N VAL A 22 39.99 -16.87 -13.14
CA VAL A 22 38.82 -17.75 -13.18
C VAL A 22 38.97 -18.82 -12.10
N THR A 23 38.00 -18.90 -11.19
CA THR A 23 38.03 -19.83 -10.05
C THR A 23 37.02 -20.96 -10.16
N ALA A 24 35.95 -20.78 -10.94
CA ALA A 24 34.97 -21.82 -11.26
C ALA A 24 34.39 -21.65 -12.66
N GLY A 25 33.95 -22.75 -13.27
CA GLY A 25 33.47 -22.76 -14.66
C GLY A 25 34.58 -22.49 -15.68
N ASN A 26 34.21 -22.09 -16.89
CA ASN A 26 35.15 -21.78 -17.97
C ASN A 26 34.85 -20.39 -18.55
N ALA A 27 35.83 -19.50 -18.45
CA ALA A 27 35.85 -18.21 -19.11
C ALA A 27 37.27 -17.85 -19.55
N SER A 28 37.41 -17.03 -20.58
CA SER A 28 38.68 -16.40 -20.95
C SER A 28 38.56 -14.88 -20.87
N ILE A 29 39.63 -14.21 -20.46
CA ILE A 29 39.69 -12.76 -20.28
C ILE A 29 40.71 -12.22 -21.28
N VAL A 30 40.26 -11.38 -22.22
CA VAL A 30 41.12 -10.78 -23.25
C VAL A 30 40.93 -9.27 -23.23
N GLN A 31 41.99 -8.56 -22.84
CA GLN A 31 42.01 -7.10 -22.85
C GLN A 31 42.76 -6.57 -24.08
N SER A 32 42.10 -5.71 -24.86
CA SER A 32 42.66 -5.03 -26.03
C SER A 32 42.33 -3.55 -25.97
N GLY A 33 43.34 -2.71 -25.68
CA GLY A 33 43.13 -1.28 -25.49
C GLY A 33 42.12 -0.99 -24.38
N SER A 34 41.11 -0.16 -24.63
CA SER A 34 40.08 0.16 -23.65
C SER A 34 38.97 -0.90 -23.54
N VAL A 35 39.07 -2.02 -24.25
CA VAL A 35 38.04 -3.07 -24.27
C VAL A 35 38.54 -4.34 -23.59
N THR A 36 37.77 -4.86 -22.65
CA THR A 36 37.95 -6.18 -22.03
C THR A 36 36.83 -7.09 -22.48
N ASN A 37 37.15 -8.19 -23.15
CA ASN A 37 36.21 -9.22 -23.53
C ASN A 37 36.36 -10.43 -22.60
N ILE A 38 35.26 -10.85 -22.00
CA ILE A 38 35.15 -12.03 -21.16
C ILE A 38 34.28 -13.03 -21.91
N THR A 39 34.88 -14.12 -22.39
CA THR A 39 34.17 -15.15 -23.14
C THR A 39 33.95 -16.36 -22.24
N GLN A 40 32.72 -16.57 -21.80
CA GLN A 40 32.29 -17.68 -20.96
C GLN A 40 31.70 -18.80 -21.80
N THR A 41 32.08 -20.05 -21.52
CA THR A 41 31.57 -21.23 -22.26
C THR A 41 30.71 -22.17 -21.41
N THR A 42 30.71 -22.01 -20.09
CA THR A 42 29.83 -22.76 -19.16
C THR A 42 28.61 -21.95 -18.76
N GLN A 43 27.56 -22.59 -18.23
CA GLN A 43 26.36 -21.87 -17.76
C GLN A 43 26.66 -20.91 -16.60
N LYS A 44 27.65 -21.24 -15.78
CA LYS A 44 28.14 -20.41 -14.67
C LYS A 44 29.67 -20.32 -14.75
N ALA A 45 30.22 -19.14 -14.50
CA ALA A 45 31.65 -18.94 -14.28
C ALA A 45 31.88 -17.93 -13.15
N ALA A 46 32.88 -18.16 -12.31
CA ALA A 46 33.29 -17.25 -11.24
C ALA A 46 34.71 -16.73 -11.52
N ILE A 47 34.91 -15.44 -11.34
CA ILE A 47 36.17 -14.74 -11.58
C ILE A 47 36.47 -13.88 -10.36
N ASN A 48 37.62 -14.13 -9.73
CA ASN A 48 38.18 -13.24 -8.72
C ASN A 48 39.00 -12.13 -9.40
N TRP A 49 38.86 -10.90 -8.93
CA TRP A 49 39.54 -9.72 -9.47
C TRP A 49 40.29 -8.99 -8.36
N GLN A 50 41.51 -8.50 -8.67
CA GLN A 50 42.20 -7.55 -7.77
C GLN A 50 41.54 -6.16 -7.85
N ASN A 51 41.12 -5.76 -9.03
CA ASN A 51 40.28 -4.58 -9.25
C ASN A 51 39.28 -4.89 -10.37
N PHE A 52 38.00 -4.60 -10.13
CA PHE A 52 36.97 -4.60 -11.15
C PHE A 52 36.38 -3.18 -11.25
N SER A 53 36.96 -2.36 -12.10
CA SER A 53 36.51 -1.01 -12.44
C SER A 53 36.50 -0.85 -13.97
N ILE A 54 35.73 0.11 -14.48
CA ILE A 54 35.58 0.39 -15.92
C ILE A 54 35.61 1.91 -16.06
N GLY A 55 36.70 2.49 -16.54
CA GLY A 55 36.79 3.94 -16.76
C GLY A 55 35.83 4.44 -17.86
N ALA A 56 35.57 5.74 -17.91
CA ALA A 56 34.59 6.38 -18.82
C ALA A 56 34.70 5.97 -20.31
N THR A 57 35.92 5.72 -20.80
CA THR A 57 36.19 5.33 -22.20
C THR A 57 36.42 3.84 -22.38
N GLU A 58 36.22 3.05 -21.32
CA GLU A 58 36.46 1.61 -21.31
C GLU A 58 35.15 0.84 -21.48
N THR A 59 35.28 -0.40 -21.95
CA THR A 59 34.14 -1.28 -22.18
C THR A 59 34.48 -2.68 -21.72
N VAL A 60 33.59 -3.31 -20.97
CA VAL A 60 33.65 -4.73 -20.62
C VAL A 60 32.49 -5.45 -21.29
N ASN A 61 32.79 -6.47 -22.10
CA ASN A 61 31.79 -7.30 -22.75
C ASN A 61 31.85 -8.73 -22.20
N PHE A 62 30.73 -9.23 -21.70
CA PHE A 62 30.53 -10.62 -21.34
C PHE A 62 29.82 -11.33 -22.50
N ASN A 63 30.54 -12.26 -23.14
CA ASN A 63 30.00 -13.15 -24.16
C ASN A 63 29.71 -14.50 -23.50
N GLN A 64 28.45 -14.74 -23.16
CA GLN A 64 27.99 -15.89 -22.40
C GLN A 64 27.16 -16.85 -23.27
N PRO A 65 26.98 -18.13 -22.90
CA PRO A 65 26.31 -19.11 -23.76
C PRO A 65 24.84 -18.78 -24.10
N ASN A 66 24.11 -18.12 -23.19
CA ASN A 66 22.70 -17.76 -23.35
C ASN A 66 22.29 -16.72 -22.29
N ILE A 67 21.04 -16.26 -22.36
CA ILE A 67 20.45 -15.26 -21.46
C ILE A 67 20.44 -15.70 -19.98
N SER A 68 20.33 -17.00 -19.72
CA SER A 68 20.30 -17.57 -18.38
C SER A 68 21.69 -17.84 -17.79
N ALA A 69 22.76 -17.59 -18.54
CA ALA A 69 24.12 -17.83 -18.08
C ALA A 69 24.58 -16.71 -17.15
N VAL A 70 25.41 -17.05 -16.15
CA VAL A 70 25.81 -16.11 -15.10
C VAL A 70 27.33 -16.03 -15.02
N THR A 71 27.88 -14.82 -15.00
CA THR A 71 29.28 -14.57 -14.60
C THR A 71 29.31 -13.89 -13.23
N LEU A 72 29.90 -14.55 -12.24
CA LEU A 72 30.16 -13.96 -10.93
C LEU A 72 31.53 -13.29 -10.93
N ASN A 73 31.58 -11.98 -10.69
CA ASN A 73 32.79 -11.19 -10.56
C ASN A 73 32.96 -10.81 -9.09
N ARG A 74 33.94 -11.39 -8.42
CA ARG A 74 34.25 -11.12 -7.01
C ARG A 74 35.52 -10.31 -6.90
N VAL A 75 35.47 -9.13 -6.29
CA VAL A 75 36.67 -8.34 -5.99
C VAL A 75 37.28 -8.84 -4.69
N VAL A 76 38.53 -9.32 -4.77
CA VAL A 76 39.33 -9.78 -3.62
C VAL A 76 40.41 -8.77 -3.22
N GLY A 77 40.58 -7.70 -4.00
CA GLY A 77 41.41 -6.55 -3.63
C GLY A 77 40.70 -5.60 -2.66
N ASN A 78 41.34 -4.46 -2.41
CA ASN A 78 40.94 -3.47 -1.40
C ASN A 78 40.29 -2.21 -1.99
N GLU A 79 40.04 -2.18 -3.31
CA GLU A 79 39.51 -1.01 -4.00
C GLU A 79 38.00 -1.15 -4.27
N LYS A 80 37.30 -0.03 -4.19
CA LYS A 80 35.90 0.11 -4.62
C LYS A 80 35.80 -0.14 -6.13
N SER A 81 34.73 -0.79 -6.57
CA SER A 81 34.42 -0.93 -8.00
C SER A 81 33.85 0.38 -8.52
N ILE A 82 34.53 1.04 -9.44
CA ILE A 82 34.04 2.23 -10.13
C ILE A 82 33.71 1.85 -11.57
N ILE A 83 32.42 1.80 -11.88
CA ILE A 83 31.90 1.59 -13.23
C ILE A 83 31.50 2.95 -13.78
N ASP A 84 32.29 3.50 -14.68
CA ASP A 84 32.07 4.80 -15.35
C ASP A 84 31.94 4.63 -16.87
N GLY A 85 32.40 3.51 -17.43
CA GLY A 85 32.23 3.16 -18.84
C GLY A 85 31.09 2.19 -19.12
N ALA A 86 31.23 1.40 -20.19
CA ALA A 86 30.19 0.47 -20.65
C ALA A 86 30.41 -0.96 -20.11
N LEU A 87 29.33 -1.60 -19.64
CA LEU A 87 29.30 -3.02 -19.28
C LEU A 87 28.17 -3.68 -20.07
N ASN A 88 28.51 -4.59 -20.98
CA ASN A 88 27.53 -5.28 -21.83
C ASN A 88 27.57 -6.79 -21.57
N ALA A 89 26.41 -7.43 -21.47
CA ALA A 89 26.31 -8.88 -21.36
C ALA A 89 25.05 -9.39 -22.05
N ASN A 90 25.16 -10.50 -22.78
CA ASN A 90 23.97 -11.18 -23.31
C ASN A 90 23.28 -12.07 -22.26
N GLY A 91 23.94 -12.36 -21.14
CA GLY A 91 23.39 -13.05 -19.97
C GLY A 91 23.48 -12.18 -18.71
N GLN A 92 23.66 -12.83 -17.56
CA GLN A 92 23.62 -12.20 -16.24
C GLN A 92 25.02 -11.95 -15.69
N VAL A 93 25.18 -10.86 -14.95
CA VAL A 93 26.46 -10.43 -14.35
C VAL A 93 26.26 -10.15 -12.87
N PHE A 94 27.02 -10.82 -12.01
CA PHE A 94 27.06 -10.52 -10.57
C PHE A 94 28.37 -9.80 -10.24
N ILE A 95 28.29 -8.72 -9.47
CA ILE A 95 29.42 -7.92 -8.98
C ILE A 95 29.39 -7.95 -7.46
N LEU A 96 30.36 -8.63 -6.85
CA LEU A 96 30.53 -8.73 -5.40
C LEU A 96 31.79 -7.96 -5.01
N ASN A 97 31.64 -6.87 -4.27
CA ASN A 97 32.78 -6.08 -3.78
C ASN A 97 32.49 -5.49 -2.40
N SER A 98 33.14 -6.05 -1.36
CA SER A 98 32.99 -5.58 0.02
C SER A 98 33.50 -4.14 0.25
N ASN A 99 34.25 -3.56 -0.69
CA ASN A 99 34.70 -2.17 -0.63
C ASN A 99 33.69 -1.17 -1.26
N GLY A 100 32.58 -1.69 -1.81
CA GLY A 100 31.52 -0.89 -2.43
C GLY A 100 31.51 -0.95 -3.96
N VAL A 101 30.41 -0.48 -4.54
CA VAL A 101 30.21 -0.39 -5.99
C VAL A 101 29.62 0.97 -6.33
N LEU A 102 30.23 1.69 -7.28
CA LEU A 102 29.73 2.95 -7.81
C LEU A 102 29.54 2.81 -9.31
N PHE A 103 28.29 2.91 -9.78
CA PHE A 103 27.99 3.17 -11.19
C PHE A 103 27.95 4.70 -11.35
N SER A 104 29.02 5.29 -11.87
CA SER A 104 29.14 6.74 -12.06
C SER A 104 28.18 7.23 -13.15
N LYS A 105 28.01 8.55 -13.26
CA LYS A 105 27.06 9.18 -14.20
C LYS A 105 27.20 8.76 -15.68
N ASN A 106 28.38 8.37 -16.13
CA ASN A 106 28.60 7.95 -17.52
C ASN A 106 28.41 6.44 -17.73
N ALA A 107 28.18 5.69 -16.64
CA ALA A 107 28.03 4.24 -16.70
C ALA A 107 26.83 3.85 -17.56
N SER A 108 27.06 2.90 -18.46
CA SER A 108 26.02 2.26 -19.26
C SER A 108 26.11 0.75 -19.08
N VAL A 109 25.20 0.19 -18.29
CA VAL A 109 25.11 -1.25 -18.02
C VAL A 109 23.94 -1.84 -18.81
N ASN A 110 24.22 -2.81 -19.68
CA ASN A 110 23.22 -3.51 -20.49
C ASN A 110 23.40 -5.03 -20.30
N THR A 111 22.52 -5.66 -19.54
CA THR A 111 22.62 -7.11 -19.23
C THR A 111 21.25 -7.78 -19.23
N ALA A 112 21.22 -9.12 -19.19
CA ALA A 112 19.97 -9.85 -18.97
C ALA A 112 19.56 -9.97 -17.50
N GLY A 113 20.51 -9.71 -16.59
CA GLY A 113 20.29 -9.63 -15.16
C GLY A 113 21.53 -9.08 -14.47
N LEU A 114 21.35 -8.33 -13.40
CA LEU A 114 22.42 -7.70 -12.65
C LEU A 114 22.24 -7.96 -11.16
N ILE A 115 23.30 -8.43 -10.51
CA ILE A 115 23.46 -8.31 -9.06
C ILE A 115 24.65 -7.40 -8.79
N ALA A 116 24.49 -6.40 -7.92
CA ALA A 116 25.61 -5.72 -7.30
C ALA A 116 25.46 -5.77 -5.78
N THR A 117 26.51 -6.21 -5.09
CA THR A 117 26.45 -6.35 -3.64
C THR A 117 27.81 -6.14 -2.97
N THR A 118 27.78 -5.71 -1.71
CA THR A 118 28.93 -5.70 -0.81
C THR A 118 29.08 -6.99 0.01
N MET A 119 28.16 -7.94 -0.18
CA MET A 119 28.18 -9.26 0.45
C MET A 119 28.99 -10.27 -0.35
N ASN A 120 29.26 -11.41 0.27
CA ASN A 120 29.97 -12.53 -0.33
C ASN A 120 29.03 -13.70 -0.62
N LEU A 121 29.36 -14.46 -1.65
CA LEU A 121 28.80 -15.76 -2.01
C LEU A 121 29.96 -16.68 -2.35
N SER A 122 29.98 -17.93 -1.87
CA SER A 122 31.07 -18.87 -2.18
C SER A 122 30.96 -19.41 -3.61
N ASP A 123 32.08 -19.86 -4.20
CA ASP A 123 32.04 -20.51 -5.53
C ASP A 123 31.19 -21.77 -5.51
N THR A 124 31.27 -22.56 -4.44
CA THR A 124 30.46 -23.78 -4.26
C THR A 124 28.97 -23.46 -4.28
N ASP A 125 28.55 -22.48 -3.48
CA ASP A 125 27.14 -22.09 -3.39
C ASP A 125 26.65 -21.52 -4.72
N PHE A 126 27.44 -20.63 -5.34
CA PHE A 126 27.16 -20.09 -6.66
C PHE A 126 26.97 -21.20 -7.71
N MET A 127 27.90 -22.15 -7.81
CA MET A 127 27.83 -23.24 -8.78
C MET A 127 26.61 -24.13 -8.53
N ASN A 128 26.29 -24.42 -7.27
CA ASN A 128 25.12 -25.20 -6.87
C ASN A 128 23.79 -24.46 -7.05
N GLY A 129 23.82 -23.14 -7.27
CA GLY A 129 22.60 -22.33 -7.38
C GLY A 129 21.99 -21.95 -6.02
N ASN A 130 22.77 -22.06 -4.96
CA ASN A 130 22.40 -21.66 -3.62
C ASN A 130 22.78 -20.18 -3.43
N TYR A 131 21.93 -19.25 -3.85
CA TYR A 131 22.26 -17.82 -3.80
C TYR A 131 21.98 -17.22 -2.42
N ASN A 132 22.77 -17.61 -1.42
CA ASN A 132 22.74 -17.04 -0.08
C ASN A 132 23.97 -16.12 0.12
N PHE A 133 23.71 -14.82 0.09
CA PHE A 133 24.73 -13.77 0.20
C PHE A 133 24.86 -13.30 1.64
N LYS A 134 26.10 -13.16 2.13
CA LYS A 134 26.38 -12.73 3.51
C LYS A 134 27.54 -11.74 3.57
N GLY A 135 27.44 -10.70 4.39
CA GLY A 135 28.57 -9.84 4.68
C GLY A 135 28.23 -8.66 5.58
N ASP A 136 29.19 -8.27 6.41
CA ASP A 136 29.06 -7.15 7.36
C ASP A 136 29.73 -5.85 6.84
N SER A 137 29.83 -5.70 5.51
CA SER A 137 30.42 -4.49 4.93
C SER A 137 29.55 -3.26 5.22
N THR A 138 30.21 -2.16 5.56
CA THR A 138 29.58 -0.84 5.71
C THR A 138 29.68 0.01 4.44
N ALA A 139 30.26 -0.52 3.37
CA ALA A 139 30.37 0.19 2.11
C ALA A 139 29.02 0.28 1.38
N SER A 140 28.90 1.28 0.53
CA SER A 140 27.68 1.58 -0.22
C SER A 140 27.71 1.05 -1.66
N ILE A 141 26.51 0.87 -2.20
CA ILE A 141 26.24 0.63 -3.60
C ILE A 141 25.47 1.85 -4.12
N ILE A 142 26.06 2.56 -5.08
CA ILE A 142 25.48 3.81 -5.58
C ILE A 142 25.36 3.71 -7.10
N ASN A 143 24.15 3.92 -7.63
CA ASN A 143 23.91 4.10 -9.05
C ASN A 143 23.63 5.56 -9.39
N GLN A 144 24.50 6.18 -10.18
CA GLN A 144 24.31 7.50 -10.81
C GLN A 144 24.17 7.39 -12.34
N GLY A 145 24.41 6.20 -12.90
CA GLY A 145 24.42 5.95 -14.33
C GLY A 145 23.11 5.33 -14.82
N THR A 146 23.20 4.60 -15.93
CA THR A 146 22.08 3.89 -16.56
C THR A 146 22.28 2.38 -16.47
N ILE A 147 21.32 1.69 -15.88
CA ILE A 147 21.25 0.23 -15.83
C ILE A 147 20.00 -0.21 -16.60
N THR A 148 20.19 -0.87 -17.73
CA THR A 148 19.11 -1.44 -18.55
C THR A 148 19.20 -2.96 -18.54
N ILE A 149 18.10 -3.58 -18.14
CA ILE A 149 17.96 -5.02 -18.11
C ILE A 149 17.05 -5.48 -19.25
N SER A 150 17.42 -6.56 -19.92
CA SER A 150 16.56 -7.23 -20.90
C SER A 150 15.20 -7.60 -20.28
N ASP A 151 14.14 -7.63 -21.10
CA ASP A 151 12.79 -7.95 -20.64
C ASP A 151 12.74 -9.26 -19.81
N SER A 152 11.93 -9.25 -18.76
CA SER A 152 11.79 -10.34 -17.78
C SER A 152 13.05 -10.68 -16.96
N GLY A 153 14.11 -9.89 -17.09
CA GLY A 153 15.29 -9.96 -16.25
C GLY A 153 15.12 -9.26 -14.89
N TYR A 154 16.23 -8.99 -14.22
CA TYR A 154 16.22 -8.27 -12.95
C TYR A 154 17.47 -7.41 -12.71
N ALA A 155 17.33 -6.36 -11.91
CA ALA A 155 18.42 -5.65 -11.27
C ALA A 155 18.24 -5.72 -9.74
N ALA A 156 19.15 -6.39 -9.04
CA ALA A 156 19.14 -6.48 -7.58
C ALA A 156 20.42 -5.84 -7.00
N LEU A 157 20.26 -4.75 -6.26
CA LEU A 157 21.34 -4.05 -5.57
C LEU A 157 21.13 -4.20 -4.06
N PHE A 158 22.08 -4.82 -3.35
CA PHE A 158 21.88 -5.10 -1.92
C PHE A 158 23.16 -5.03 -1.09
N GLY A 159 23.07 -4.39 0.08
CA GLY A 159 24.18 -4.13 1.00
C GLY A 159 23.67 -3.34 2.21
N LYS A 160 24.56 -2.71 2.99
CA LYS A 160 24.12 -1.83 4.09
C LYS A 160 23.42 -0.56 3.56
N GLU A 161 24.02 0.06 2.56
CA GLU A 161 23.57 1.33 1.98
C GLU A 161 23.45 1.18 0.47
N VAL A 162 22.26 1.41 -0.08
CA VAL A 162 21.93 1.28 -1.49
C VAL A 162 21.23 2.54 -1.97
N ILE A 163 21.83 3.25 -2.92
CA ILE A 163 21.33 4.55 -3.40
C ILE A 163 21.20 4.52 -4.92
N ASN A 164 20.03 4.88 -5.43
CA ASN A 164 19.80 5.17 -6.84
C ASN A 164 19.59 6.67 -7.07
N GLU A 165 20.55 7.33 -7.71
CA GLU A 165 20.46 8.70 -8.25
C GLU A 165 20.34 8.70 -9.79
N GLY A 166 20.57 7.54 -10.42
CA GLY A 166 20.52 7.33 -11.86
C GLY A 166 19.22 6.68 -12.32
N PHE A 167 19.32 5.87 -13.38
CA PHE A 167 18.19 5.21 -14.01
C PHE A 167 18.37 3.69 -13.97
N ILE A 168 17.32 2.96 -13.58
CA ILE A 168 17.26 1.49 -13.66
C ILE A 168 15.97 1.10 -14.37
N LYS A 169 16.06 0.22 -15.38
CA LYS A 169 14.90 -0.32 -16.09
C LYS A 169 14.96 -1.85 -16.24
N ALA A 170 13.86 -2.52 -15.90
CA ALA A 170 13.64 -3.95 -16.10
C ALA A 170 12.16 -4.24 -16.45
N THR A 171 11.75 -4.00 -17.70
CA THR A 171 10.37 -4.28 -18.17
C THR A 171 10.02 -5.76 -17.97
N LEU A 172 8.79 -6.06 -17.53
CA LEU A 172 8.30 -7.41 -17.19
C LEU A 172 9.17 -8.15 -16.16
N GLY A 173 10.07 -7.42 -15.49
CA GLY A 173 11.14 -7.94 -14.65
C GLY A 173 11.07 -7.36 -13.24
N LYS A 174 12.20 -7.40 -12.52
CA LYS A 174 12.28 -6.88 -11.14
C LYS A 174 13.39 -5.87 -10.93
N VAL A 175 13.13 -4.83 -10.16
CA VAL A 175 14.14 -3.91 -9.64
C VAL A 175 14.09 -3.95 -8.11
N GLU A 176 15.17 -4.39 -7.48
CA GLU A 176 15.20 -4.59 -6.03
C GLU A 176 16.38 -3.85 -5.41
N LEU A 177 16.11 -2.92 -4.49
CA LEU A 177 17.10 -2.20 -3.70
C LEU A 177 16.93 -2.58 -2.22
N VAL A 178 17.97 -3.20 -1.64
CA VAL A 178 17.81 -3.87 -0.34
C VAL A 178 18.92 -3.53 0.65
N GLY A 179 18.51 -3.01 1.81
CA GLY A 179 19.35 -2.76 2.98
C GLY A 179 19.38 -3.96 3.93
N ALA A 180 20.47 -4.75 3.92
CA ALA A 180 20.60 -5.99 4.70
C ALA A 180 22.06 -6.41 4.91
N LYS A 181 22.29 -7.50 5.64
CA LYS A 181 23.59 -8.20 5.73
C LYS A 181 23.55 -9.70 5.39
N GLU A 182 22.36 -10.29 5.30
CA GLU A 182 22.15 -11.65 4.79
C GLU A 182 20.88 -11.69 3.94
N VAL A 183 21.01 -12.14 2.69
CA VAL A 183 19.93 -12.18 1.70
C VAL A 183 19.99 -13.49 0.92
N THR A 184 18.84 -14.13 0.74
CA THR A 184 18.68 -15.30 -0.12
C THR A 184 17.87 -14.95 -1.37
N LEU A 185 18.36 -15.35 -2.54
CA LEU A 185 17.69 -15.18 -3.82
C LEU A 185 17.28 -16.52 -4.41
N ASN A 186 16.11 -16.55 -5.06
CA ASN A 186 15.66 -17.67 -5.87
C ASN A 186 15.53 -17.24 -7.34
N LEU A 187 16.30 -17.86 -8.23
CA LEU A 187 16.30 -17.57 -9.66
C LEU A 187 15.73 -18.74 -10.45
N ASN A 188 14.89 -18.44 -11.43
CA ASN A 188 14.46 -19.38 -12.45
C ASN A 188 14.96 -18.90 -13.83
N GLY A 189 16.09 -19.43 -14.28
CA GLY A 189 16.75 -18.94 -15.48
C GLY A 189 17.28 -17.51 -15.30
N ASN A 190 16.74 -16.55 -16.05
CA ASN A 190 17.03 -15.12 -15.95
C ASN A 190 15.99 -14.33 -15.16
N SER A 191 14.96 -14.99 -14.61
CA SER A 191 13.93 -14.32 -13.81
C SER A 191 14.21 -14.48 -12.32
N LEU A 192 14.08 -13.37 -11.58
CA LEU A 192 14.11 -13.36 -10.12
C LEU A 192 12.73 -13.72 -9.59
N VAL A 193 12.61 -14.88 -8.94
CA VAL A 193 11.33 -15.35 -8.39
C VAL A 193 11.04 -14.64 -7.08
N ASN A 194 12.03 -14.58 -6.19
CA ASN A 194 11.93 -13.96 -4.88
C ASN A 194 13.33 -13.59 -4.36
N LEU A 195 13.40 -12.46 -3.65
CA LEU A 195 14.47 -12.11 -2.73
C LEU A 195 13.92 -12.07 -1.31
N LYS A 196 14.64 -12.72 -0.41
CA LYS A 196 14.32 -12.76 1.02
C LYS A 196 15.43 -12.12 1.82
N VAL A 197 15.09 -11.15 2.67
CA VAL A 197 16.01 -10.64 3.69
C VAL A 197 16.03 -11.62 4.86
N ASP A 198 17.16 -12.29 5.07
CA ASP A 198 17.33 -13.24 6.18
C ASP A 198 17.84 -12.55 7.44
N LYS A 199 18.69 -11.51 7.30
CA LYS A 199 19.15 -10.67 8.41
C LYS A 199 19.29 -9.21 8.03
N GLY A 200 18.68 -8.38 8.86
CA GLY A 200 18.86 -6.94 8.90
C GLY A 200 20.24 -6.45 9.29
N VAL A 201 20.51 -5.18 9.02
CA VAL A 201 21.73 -4.47 9.42
C VAL A 201 21.37 -3.13 10.07
N LEU A 202 22.16 -2.70 11.05
CA LEU A 202 21.94 -1.45 11.77
C LEU A 202 22.18 -0.25 10.85
N ASP A 203 21.29 0.73 10.92
CA ASP A 203 21.31 1.93 10.07
C ASP A 203 21.36 1.56 8.59
N ALA A 204 20.53 0.58 8.20
CA ALA A 204 20.36 0.22 6.79
C ALA A 204 19.71 1.41 6.06
N LEU A 205 20.20 1.73 4.86
CA LEU A 205 19.64 2.80 4.04
C LEU A 205 19.38 2.30 2.63
N VAL A 206 18.14 2.48 2.18
CA VAL A 206 17.76 2.37 0.77
C VAL A 206 17.19 3.71 0.34
N GLU A 207 17.75 4.29 -0.72
CA GLU A 207 17.31 5.60 -1.20
C GLU A 207 17.16 5.62 -2.73
N ASN A 208 16.02 6.14 -3.20
CA ASN A 208 15.79 6.46 -4.61
C ASN A 208 15.54 7.96 -4.81
N LYS A 209 16.50 8.61 -5.47
CA LYS A 209 16.43 9.99 -5.98
C LYS A 209 16.30 10.04 -7.50
N GLY A 210 16.68 8.96 -8.17
CA GLY A 210 16.64 8.80 -9.61
C GLY A 210 15.33 8.20 -10.08
N ALA A 211 15.40 7.29 -11.05
CA ALA A 211 14.22 6.63 -11.59
C ALA A 211 14.37 5.11 -11.69
N LEU A 212 13.31 4.40 -11.30
CA LEU A 212 13.19 2.95 -11.34
C LEU A 212 11.96 2.58 -12.18
N TYR A 213 12.16 1.78 -13.23
CA TYR A 213 11.10 1.38 -14.16
C TYR A 213 11.01 -0.15 -14.28
N ALA A 214 9.83 -0.70 -14.03
CA ALA A 214 9.55 -2.14 -14.17
C ALA A 214 8.10 -2.38 -14.62
N ASP A 215 7.64 -1.74 -15.70
CA ASP A 215 6.28 -1.97 -16.22
C ASP A 215 6.01 -3.45 -16.49
N GLY A 216 4.85 -3.93 -16.04
CA GLY A 216 4.44 -5.34 -16.01
C GLY A 216 5.31 -6.20 -15.09
N GLY A 217 6.03 -5.57 -14.16
CA GLY A 217 6.97 -6.19 -13.24
C GLY A 217 6.87 -5.60 -11.83
N GLU A 218 7.96 -5.69 -11.06
CA GLU A 218 7.97 -5.32 -9.65
C GLU A 218 9.15 -4.39 -9.33
N VAL A 219 8.88 -3.35 -8.52
CA VAL A 219 9.93 -2.56 -7.85
C VAL A 219 9.80 -2.75 -6.34
N TYR A 220 10.89 -3.16 -5.70
CA TYR A 220 10.95 -3.42 -4.26
C TYR A 220 12.12 -2.67 -3.61
N LEU A 221 11.79 -1.73 -2.72
CA LEU A 221 12.76 -1.02 -1.90
C LEU A 221 12.53 -1.43 -0.46
N THR A 222 13.51 -2.09 0.16
CA THR A 222 13.32 -2.57 1.53
C THR A 222 14.56 -2.49 2.39
N THR A 223 14.32 -2.26 3.67
CA THR A 223 15.26 -2.56 4.75
C THR A 223 14.57 -3.48 5.74
N ASN A 224 15.32 -4.39 6.35
CA ASN A 224 14.76 -5.22 7.42
C ASN A 224 15.40 -4.87 8.77
N ALA A 225 14.66 -4.22 9.67
CA ALA A 225 14.99 -4.12 11.08
C ALA A 225 14.19 -5.20 11.84
N VAL A 226 14.86 -6.31 12.16
CA VAL A 226 14.22 -7.46 12.84
C VAL A 226 14.07 -7.20 14.36
N ASP A 227 14.80 -6.24 14.93
CA ASP A 227 14.79 -5.87 16.36
C ASP A 227 14.64 -4.35 16.52
N GLU A 228 14.02 -3.87 17.61
CA GLU A 228 13.82 -2.42 17.92
C GLU A 228 15.12 -1.57 17.92
N LEU A 229 16.28 -2.22 18.03
CA LEU A 229 17.58 -1.55 18.00
C LEU A 229 18.06 -1.23 16.56
N LEU A 230 17.55 -1.96 15.57
CA LEU A 230 17.85 -1.74 14.16
C LEU A 230 16.91 -0.66 13.63
N LYS A 231 17.46 0.38 13.01
CA LYS A 231 16.68 1.37 12.28
C LYS A 231 17.05 1.28 10.82
N GLY A 232 16.13 0.76 10.01
CA GLY A 232 16.23 0.80 8.56
C GLY A 232 15.50 2.02 8.02
N VAL A 233 16.02 2.62 6.96
CA VAL A 233 15.40 3.78 6.31
C VAL A 233 15.19 3.46 4.83
N VAL A 234 13.97 3.66 4.35
CA VAL A 234 13.62 3.60 2.92
C VAL A 234 13.13 4.96 2.48
N ASN A 235 13.88 5.62 1.60
CA ASN A 235 13.57 6.97 1.14
C ASN A 235 13.30 7.01 -0.35
N ASN A 236 12.18 7.60 -0.76
CA ASN A 236 11.89 7.89 -2.15
C ASN A 236 11.60 9.38 -2.35
N THR A 237 12.39 10.02 -3.20
CA THR A 237 12.14 11.38 -3.70
C THR A 237 12.12 11.43 -5.23
N GLY A 238 12.54 10.34 -5.88
CA GLY A 238 12.55 10.18 -7.32
C GLY A 238 11.29 9.52 -7.86
N ILE A 239 11.45 8.82 -8.99
CA ILE A 239 10.37 8.14 -9.71
C ILE A 239 10.49 6.63 -9.48
N VAL A 240 9.35 6.01 -9.17
CA VAL A 240 9.16 4.56 -9.21
C VAL A 240 7.95 4.26 -10.07
N GLU A 241 8.14 3.51 -11.14
CA GLU A 241 7.08 3.17 -12.09
C GLU A 241 7.07 1.66 -12.38
N ALA A 242 5.92 1.04 -12.17
CA ALA A 242 5.65 -0.36 -12.49
C ALA A 242 4.17 -0.49 -12.89
N ASN A 243 3.81 0.08 -14.05
CA ASN A 243 2.43 0.02 -14.54
C ASN A 243 2.07 -1.41 -14.95
N SER A 244 0.82 -1.83 -14.79
CA SER A 244 0.36 -3.11 -15.31
C SER A 244 0.43 -3.14 -16.85
N ILE A 245 0.79 -4.30 -17.42
CA ILE A 245 0.78 -4.56 -18.86
C ILE A 245 -0.14 -5.74 -19.12
N GLU A 246 -1.21 -5.52 -19.89
CA GLU A 246 -2.23 -6.53 -20.17
C GLU A 246 -2.78 -7.15 -18.86
N ASP A 247 -2.65 -8.47 -18.69
CA ASP A 247 -3.09 -9.21 -17.50
C ASP A 247 -1.98 -9.33 -16.43
N ILE A 248 -0.82 -8.70 -16.63
CA ILE A 248 0.32 -8.74 -15.70
C ILE A 248 0.27 -7.50 -14.81
N THR A 249 -0.05 -7.73 -13.53
CA THR A 249 -0.11 -6.69 -12.50
C THR A 249 1.29 -6.14 -12.21
N GLY A 250 1.46 -4.83 -12.36
CA GLY A 250 2.64 -4.13 -11.88
C GLY A 250 2.57 -3.86 -10.37
N LYS A 251 3.70 -3.97 -9.67
CA LYS A 251 3.78 -3.82 -8.21
C LYS A 251 4.92 -2.88 -7.80
N ILE A 252 4.62 -1.99 -6.86
CA ILE A 252 5.59 -1.17 -6.13
C ILE A 252 5.45 -1.46 -4.64
N GLU A 253 6.55 -1.76 -3.96
CA GLU A 253 6.59 -1.94 -2.51
C GLU A 253 7.80 -1.19 -1.93
N LEU A 254 7.54 -0.20 -1.08
CA LEU A 254 8.52 0.54 -0.29
C LEU A 254 8.29 0.16 1.18
N PHE A 255 9.14 -0.69 1.72
CA PHE A 255 8.94 -1.24 3.07
C PHE A 255 10.20 -1.19 3.93
N ALA A 256 10.21 -0.29 4.91
CA ALA A 256 11.18 -0.30 6.00
C ALA A 256 10.69 -1.16 7.18
N HIS A 257 10.80 -2.48 7.13
CA HIS A 257 10.35 -3.36 8.23
C HIS A 257 10.99 -2.92 9.55
N GLY A 258 10.19 -2.59 10.57
CA GLY A 258 10.69 -2.12 11.87
C GLY A 258 11.42 -0.76 11.85
N GLY A 259 11.41 -0.06 10.71
CA GLY A 259 12.14 1.18 10.48
C GLY A 259 11.26 2.33 9.99
N GLU A 260 11.87 3.27 9.27
CA GLU A 260 11.23 4.49 8.78
C GLU A 260 11.17 4.50 7.26
N ALA A 261 10.01 4.83 6.71
CA ALA A 261 9.83 5.04 5.28
C ALA A 261 9.41 6.48 4.99
N ASP A 262 10.23 7.20 4.23
CA ASP A 262 9.93 8.55 3.76
C ASP A 262 9.55 8.52 2.28
N VAL A 263 8.29 8.83 1.99
CA VAL A 263 7.72 8.72 0.65
C VAL A 263 7.35 10.09 0.09
N SER A 264 8.06 10.48 -0.97
CA SER A 264 7.83 11.66 -1.80
C SER A 264 8.02 11.30 -3.28
N GLY A 265 8.03 12.29 -4.18
CA GLY A 265 8.23 12.06 -5.61
C GLY A 265 7.05 11.33 -6.27
N THR A 266 7.33 10.30 -7.06
CA THR A 266 6.32 9.60 -7.87
C THR A 266 6.33 8.10 -7.60
N LEU A 267 5.16 7.53 -7.30
CA LEU A 267 4.92 6.07 -7.27
C LEU A 267 3.74 5.73 -8.20
N HIS A 268 4.03 5.22 -9.40
CA HIS A 268 3.03 4.92 -10.42
C HIS A 268 3.01 3.42 -10.74
N ALA A 269 1.96 2.73 -10.32
CA ALA A 269 1.63 1.38 -10.73
C ALA A 269 0.21 1.37 -11.27
N LYS A 270 -0.01 2.05 -12.40
CA LYS A 270 -1.33 2.16 -13.03
C LYS A 270 -1.95 0.78 -13.24
N ASP A 271 -3.22 0.66 -12.87
CA ASP A 271 -3.96 -0.61 -12.88
C ASP A 271 -3.30 -1.74 -12.03
N GLY A 272 -2.35 -1.38 -11.18
CA GLY A 272 -1.52 -2.25 -10.35
C GLY A 272 -1.59 -1.91 -8.86
N PHE A 273 -0.57 -2.31 -8.11
CA PHE A 273 -0.56 -2.23 -6.65
C PHE A 273 0.63 -1.41 -6.14
N VAL A 274 0.37 -0.53 -5.18
CA VAL A 274 1.39 0.22 -4.43
C VAL A 274 1.26 -0.09 -2.94
N GLU A 275 2.37 -0.36 -2.29
CA GLU A 275 2.50 -0.50 -0.85
C GLU A 275 3.60 0.41 -0.31
N THR A 276 3.28 1.15 0.74
CA THR A 276 4.20 2.04 1.45
C THR A 276 4.10 1.76 2.94
N SER A 277 5.20 1.30 3.54
CA SER A 277 5.19 0.69 4.86
C SER A 277 6.46 0.94 5.67
N GLY A 278 6.31 0.95 6.98
CA GLY A 278 7.40 1.01 7.96
C GLY A 278 6.83 1.06 9.37
N GLN A 279 7.67 0.91 10.40
CA GLN A 279 7.20 1.22 11.77
C GLN A 279 6.70 2.68 11.84
N VAL A 280 7.49 3.57 11.22
CA VAL A 280 7.12 4.97 10.97
C VAL A 280 7.02 5.19 9.46
N LEU A 281 5.90 5.76 9.02
CA LEU A 281 5.67 6.11 7.61
C LEU A 281 5.38 7.60 7.47
N HIS A 282 6.24 8.32 6.77
CA HIS A 282 6.01 9.71 6.39
C HIS A 282 5.64 9.78 4.91
N VAL A 283 4.45 10.28 4.61
CA VAL A 283 4.03 10.54 3.23
C VAL A 283 3.97 12.04 3.00
N SER A 284 4.86 12.52 2.13
CA SER A 284 4.93 13.92 1.72
C SER A 284 3.65 14.35 1.03
N LYS A 285 3.18 15.58 1.32
CA LYS A 285 2.06 16.21 0.60
C LYS A 285 2.27 16.33 -0.92
N ASP A 286 3.52 16.30 -1.38
CA ASP A 286 3.89 16.48 -2.79
C ASP A 286 4.06 15.16 -3.54
N VAL A 287 3.79 14.01 -2.89
CA VAL A 287 3.86 12.71 -3.57
C VAL A 287 2.76 12.58 -4.63
N SER A 288 3.11 12.00 -5.78
CA SER A 288 2.15 11.58 -6.80
C SER A 288 1.97 10.06 -6.77
N ILE A 289 0.76 9.62 -6.46
CA ILE A 289 0.37 8.20 -6.44
C ILE A 289 -0.63 7.92 -7.56
N GLU A 290 -0.35 6.93 -8.40
CA GLU A 290 -1.30 6.34 -9.35
C GLU A 290 -1.29 4.82 -9.20
N ALA A 291 -2.44 4.24 -8.83
CA ALA A 291 -2.57 2.80 -8.61
C ALA A 291 -4.03 2.35 -8.80
N LYS A 292 -4.25 1.03 -8.90
CA LYS A 292 -5.59 0.46 -8.68
C LYS A 292 -5.89 0.35 -7.19
N GLU A 293 -4.89 -0.09 -6.44
CA GLU A 293 -4.95 -0.28 -4.98
C GLU A 293 -3.68 0.31 -4.36
N TRP A 294 -3.85 1.10 -3.30
CA TRP A 294 -2.75 1.63 -2.50
C TRP A 294 -2.93 1.22 -1.04
N LEU A 295 -1.95 0.46 -0.51
CA LEU A 295 -1.88 0.04 0.88
C LEU A 295 -0.85 0.88 1.65
N LEU A 296 -1.27 1.36 2.82
CA LEU A 296 -0.38 1.93 3.82
C LEU A 296 -0.58 1.16 5.12
N ASP A 297 0.47 0.59 5.70
CA ASP A 297 0.38 -0.26 6.89
C ASP A 297 1.48 -0.03 7.95
N PRO A 298 1.68 1.22 8.41
CA PRO A 298 2.56 1.50 9.53
C PRO A 298 1.98 1.15 10.91
N THR A 299 2.74 1.39 11.98
CA THR A 299 2.24 1.15 13.35
C THR A 299 1.05 2.05 13.70
N ASP A 300 1.18 3.36 13.50
CA ASP A 300 0.10 4.35 13.66
C ASP A 300 -0.10 5.12 12.35
N ILE A 301 -1.23 5.79 12.16
CA ILE A 301 -1.44 6.72 11.04
C ILE A 301 -2.10 8.01 11.53
N THR A 302 -1.47 9.16 11.29
CA THR A 302 -2.09 10.47 11.50
C THR A 302 -2.29 11.21 10.18
N ILE A 303 -3.55 11.52 9.84
CA ILE A 303 -3.93 12.30 8.68
C ILE A 303 -4.13 13.75 9.13
N THR A 304 -3.28 14.66 8.66
CA THR A 304 -3.24 16.05 9.11
C THR A 304 -2.59 16.95 8.06
N ASN A 305 -2.84 18.26 8.12
CA ASN A 305 -2.31 19.24 7.17
C ASN A 305 -0.78 19.25 7.16
N GLY A 306 -0.18 19.21 5.97
CA GLY A 306 1.26 19.18 5.73
C GLY A 306 1.79 17.75 5.57
N GLY A 307 1.38 16.83 6.43
CA GLY A 307 1.90 15.45 6.49
C GLY A 307 3.43 15.39 6.57
N GLY A 308 3.99 14.23 6.23
CA GLY A 308 5.43 14.05 6.07
C GLY A 308 6.24 14.06 7.39
N THR A 309 7.52 14.41 7.28
CA THR A 309 8.49 14.32 8.38
C THR A 309 8.38 15.43 9.42
N ASP A 310 7.63 16.50 9.12
CA ASP A 310 7.47 17.66 10.00
C ASP A 310 6.52 17.40 11.18
N ILE A 311 5.78 16.30 11.13
CA ILE A 311 4.75 15.90 12.08
C ILE A 311 5.17 14.54 12.62
N GLY A 312 5.83 14.54 13.78
CA GLY A 312 6.47 13.33 14.30
C GLY A 312 5.54 12.10 14.38
N GLY A 313 6.11 10.92 14.18
CA GLY A 313 5.35 9.68 14.01
C GLY A 313 4.83 9.53 12.57
N SER A 314 4.09 8.47 12.29
CA SER A 314 3.57 8.26 10.95
C SER A 314 2.52 9.31 10.57
N SER A 315 2.75 10.03 9.48
CA SER A 315 1.88 11.13 9.09
C SER A 315 1.74 11.32 7.58
N MET A 316 0.56 11.79 7.16
CA MET A 316 0.28 12.12 5.77
C MET A 316 -0.77 13.22 5.64
N ASP A 317 -0.77 13.88 4.48
CA ASP A 317 -1.76 14.90 4.14
C ASP A 317 -3.05 14.27 3.57
N ALA A 318 -4.22 14.81 3.95
CA ALA A 318 -5.52 14.39 3.45
C ALA A 318 -5.69 14.60 1.93
N ASP A 319 -5.03 15.60 1.35
CA ASP A 319 -5.07 15.91 -0.08
C ASP A 319 -4.42 14.80 -0.91
N VAL A 320 -3.40 14.12 -0.37
CA VAL A 320 -2.76 12.96 -1.03
C VAL A 320 -3.77 11.82 -1.16
N ILE A 321 -4.48 11.50 -0.08
CA ILE A 321 -5.54 10.47 -0.07
C ILE A 321 -6.65 10.85 -1.05
N THR A 322 -7.11 12.10 -0.99
CA THR A 322 -8.16 12.63 -1.86
C THR A 322 -7.75 12.55 -3.34
N THR A 323 -6.51 12.89 -3.66
CA THR A 323 -5.97 12.84 -5.02
C THR A 323 -5.88 11.41 -5.52
N ALA A 324 -5.36 10.47 -4.70
CA ALA A 324 -5.27 9.06 -5.07
C ALA A 324 -6.67 8.44 -5.32
N LEU A 325 -7.63 8.71 -4.43
CA LEU A 325 -9.01 8.24 -4.58
C LEU A 325 -9.66 8.75 -5.86
N ASN A 326 -9.53 10.05 -6.16
CA ASN A 326 -10.06 10.62 -7.41
C ASN A 326 -9.27 10.17 -8.65
N GLY A 327 -7.98 9.86 -8.50
CA GLY A 327 -7.11 9.31 -9.55
C GLY A 327 -7.41 7.86 -9.93
N GLY A 328 -8.25 7.17 -9.14
CA GLY A 328 -8.72 5.81 -9.45
C GLY A 328 -8.18 4.71 -8.54
N ALA A 329 -7.41 5.06 -7.50
CA ALA A 329 -6.97 4.11 -6.49
C ALA A 329 -8.08 3.88 -5.45
N SER A 330 -8.31 2.64 -5.05
CA SER A 330 -8.85 2.37 -3.72
C SER A 330 -7.70 2.49 -2.71
N VAL A 331 -7.95 3.11 -1.57
CA VAL A 331 -6.93 3.36 -0.54
C VAL A 331 -7.26 2.55 0.70
N THR A 332 -6.29 1.81 1.21
CA THR A 332 -6.39 1.07 2.47
C THR A 332 -5.34 1.57 3.44
N LEU A 333 -5.79 2.16 4.54
CA LEU A 333 -4.97 2.52 5.69
C LEU A 333 -5.10 1.38 6.70
N SER A 334 -4.01 0.69 7.02
CA SER A 334 -3.99 -0.52 7.84
C SER A 334 -2.99 -0.41 8.98
N ALA A 335 -3.32 0.37 10.01
CA ALA A 335 -2.44 0.58 11.15
C ALA A 335 -2.45 -0.62 12.13
N ASP A 336 -1.28 -0.97 12.68
CA ASP A 336 -1.20 -1.97 13.77
C ASP A 336 -1.86 -1.49 15.07
N ALA A 337 -1.80 -0.18 15.33
CA ALA A 337 -2.41 0.49 16.47
C ALA A 337 -3.47 1.47 15.98
N ASP A 338 -3.24 2.79 16.05
CA ASP A 338 -4.30 3.79 15.86
C ASP A 338 -4.31 4.43 14.48
N ILE A 339 -5.51 4.85 14.04
CA ILE A 339 -5.69 5.77 12.91
C ILE A 339 -6.36 7.06 13.41
N THR A 340 -5.78 8.22 13.12
CA THR A 340 -6.35 9.52 13.45
C THR A 340 -6.60 10.37 12.21
N VAL A 341 -7.85 10.77 11.98
CA VAL A 341 -8.29 11.62 10.86
C VAL A 341 -8.58 13.03 11.37
N ASN A 342 -7.59 13.92 11.31
CA ASN A 342 -7.71 15.31 11.78
C ASN A 342 -8.13 16.30 10.68
N GLU A 343 -7.98 15.93 9.42
CA GLU A 343 -8.35 16.75 8.27
C GLU A 343 -9.44 16.11 7.43
N ALA A 344 -10.21 16.94 6.73
CA ALA A 344 -11.32 16.47 5.93
C ALA A 344 -10.84 15.71 4.69
N ILE A 345 -11.50 14.59 4.37
CA ILE A 345 -11.20 13.79 3.17
C ILE A 345 -12.46 13.78 2.31
N SER A 346 -12.37 14.26 1.06
CA SER A 346 -13.53 14.38 0.17
C SER A 346 -13.23 13.99 -1.26
N TRP A 347 -13.95 13.01 -1.82
CA TRP A 347 -13.76 12.53 -3.19
C TRP A 347 -15.07 12.19 -3.89
N SER A 348 -15.03 11.99 -5.21
CA SER A 348 -16.22 11.76 -6.04
C SER A 348 -16.18 10.51 -6.93
N SER A 349 -15.00 9.87 -7.03
CA SER A 349 -14.86 8.59 -7.72
C SER A 349 -15.62 7.48 -6.99
N ASN A 350 -15.82 6.34 -7.65
CA ASN A 350 -16.44 5.16 -7.06
C ASN A 350 -15.47 4.34 -6.19
N LYS A 351 -14.34 4.94 -5.77
CA LYS A 351 -13.28 4.26 -5.05
C LYS A 351 -13.53 4.26 -3.55
N LYS A 352 -12.95 3.27 -2.89
CA LYS A 352 -13.15 2.98 -1.47
C LYS A 352 -11.96 3.49 -0.67
N LEU A 353 -12.24 4.12 0.47
CA LEU A 353 -11.30 4.32 1.56
C LEU A 353 -11.58 3.28 2.64
N THR A 354 -10.61 2.43 2.95
CA THR A 354 -10.71 1.46 4.04
C THR A 354 -9.79 1.90 5.17
N LEU A 355 -10.32 2.03 6.38
CA LEU A 355 -9.54 2.31 7.60
C LEU A 355 -9.57 1.06 8.48
N THR A 356 -8.43 0.39 8.60
CA THR A 356 -8.22 -0.79 9.44
C THR A 356 -7.24 -0.44 10.55
N ALA A 357 -7.67 -0.55 11.80
CA ALA A 357 -6.82 -0.30 12.96
C ALA A 357 -6.77 -1.53 13.88
N GLY A 358 -5.61 -1.85 14.44
CA GLY A 358 -5.55 -2.80 15.56
C GLY A 358 -6.21 -2.23 16.81
N ASP A 359 -6.04 -0.92 17.03
CA ASP A 359 -6.66 -0.19 18.12
C ASP A 359 -7.78 0.75 17.67
N GLU A 360 -7.68 2.04 17.95
CA GLU A 360 -8.75 2.99 17.72
C GLU A 360 -8.68 3.68 16.34
N ILE A 361 -9.83 4.13 15.86
CA ILE A 361 -9.96 5.04 14.72
C ILE A 361 -10.62 6.33 15.23
N TYR A 362 -9.87 7.42 15.27
CA TYR A 362 -10.35 8.74 15.63
C TYR A 362 -10.76 9.53 14.39
N VAL A 363 -12.05 9.81 14.24
CA VAL A 363 -12.60 10.64 13.16
C VAL A 363 -12.87 12.04 13.72
N ASN A 364 -11.90 12.95 13.59
CA ASN A 364 -11.99 14.32 14.10
C ASN A 364 -12.46 15.33 13.05
N ALA A 365 -12.44 14.95 11.77
CA ALA A 365 -12.90 15.76 10.65
C ALA A 365 -13.89 15.01 9.74
N ALA A 366 -14.45 15.72 8.77
CA ALA A 366 -15.46 15.18 7.87
C ALA A 366 -14.86 14.24 6.81
N ILE A 367 -15.54 13.11 6.57
CA ILE A 367 -15.23 12.19 5.47
C ILE A 367 -16.44 12.13 4.53
N SER A 368 -16.24 12.41 3.24
CA SER A 368 -17.34 12.51 2.28
C SER A 368 -16.98 11.90 0.93
N ASN A 369 -17.76 10.91 0.47
CA ASN A 369 -17.71 10.45 -0.91
C ASN A 369 -19.01 10.79 -1.62
N THR A 370 -18.96 11.71 -2.59
CA THR A 370 -20.17 12.23 -3.28
C THR A 370 -20.63 11.34 -4.44
N ASN A 371 -20.08 10.13 -4.57
CA ASN A 371 -20.49 9.20 -5.62
C ASN A 371 -21.86 8.60 -5.29
N LEU A 372 -22.80 8.70 -6.24
CA LEU A 372 -24.18 8.24 -6.03
C LEU A 372 -24.37 6.73 -6.24
N SER A 373 -23.35 6.02 -6.75
CA SER A 373 -23.48 4.63 -7.20
C SER A 373 -22.69 3.63 -6.35
N ALA A 374 -21.47 3.96 -5.96
CA ALA A 374 -20.56 3.07 -5.23
C ALA A 374 -19.41 3.85 -4.57
N GLY A 375 -18.64 3.18 -3.71
CA GLY A 375 -17.51 3.78 -3.00
C GLY A 375 -17.94 4.49 -1.72
N GLY A 376 -16.97 4.85 -0.90
CA GLY A 376 -17.21 5.37 0.45
C GLY A 376 -16.10 5.00 1.43
N VAL A 377 -16.34 5.30 2.71
CA VAL A 377 -15.44 4.93 3.80
C VAL A 377 -15.95 3.66 4.51
N TYR A 378 -15.05 2.70 4.72
CA TYR A 378 -15.31 1.49 5.49
C TYR A 378 -14.37 1.43 6.67
N PHE A 379 -14.91 1.23 7.86
CA PHE A 379 -14.13 1.10 9.08
C PHE A 379 -13.98 -0.38 9.46
N GLN A 380 -12.78 -0.74 9.91
CA GLN A 380 -12.48 -2.06 10.45
C GLN A 380 -11.56 -1.89 11.65
N THR A 381 -11.88 -2.56 12.75
CA THR A 381 -11.00 -2.59 13.92
C THR A 381 -10.85 -4.03 14.38
N SER A 382 -9.68 -4.40 14.91
CA SER A 382 -9.40 -5.79 15.29
C SER A 382 -10.30 -6.29 16.45
N HIS A 383 -10.94 -5.38 17.19
CA HIS A 383 -11.85 -5.70 18.28
C HIS A 383 -13.22 -5.04 18.04
N ALA A 384 -14.26 -5.87 17.92
CA ALA A 384 -15.58 -5.50 17.39
C ALA A 384 -16.41 -4.49 18.22
N GLN A 385 -15.90 -3.91 19.31
CA GLN A 385 -16.67 -2.97 20.13
C GLN A 385 -15.90 -1.70 20.48
N ASN A 386 -16.45 -0.57 20.03
CA ASN A 386 -16.17 0.79 20.51
C ASN A 386 -14.82 1.43 20.14
N LYS A 387 -14.26 1.15 18.95
CA LYS A 387 -12.97 1.72 18.54
C LYS A 387 -13.04 2.84 17.50
N VAL A 388 -14.17 3.04 16.82
CA VAL A 388 -14.33 4.22 15.95
C VAL A 388 -14.97 5.38 16.74
N ILE A 389 -14.20 6.43 16.98
CA ILE A 389 -14.53 7.54 17.88
C ILE A 389 -14.65 8.82 17.06
N PHE A 390 -15.80 9.49 17.13
CA PHE A 390 -16.05 10.72 16.37
C PHE A 390 -15.85 11.95 17.27
N GLY A 391 -14.85 12.77 16.93
CA GLY A 391 -14.58 14.06 17.58
C GLY A 391 -15.68 15.10 17.33
N GLY A 392 -15.49 16.32 17.85
CA GLY A 392 -16.48 17.41 17.73
C GLY A 392 -16.93 17.69 16.30
N SER A 393 -15.97 17.76 15.37
CA SER A 393 -16.18 18.02 13.94
C SER A 393 -16.20 16.76 13.07
N GLY A 394 -16.05 15.57 13.67
CA GLY A 394 -16.10 14.29 12.95
C GLY A 394 -17.49 14.01 12.39
N ASN A 395 -17.58 13.63 11.13
CA ASN A 395 -18.84 13.27 10.47
C ASN A 395 -18.58 12.46 9.19
N VAL A 396 -19.47 11.52 8.85
CA VAL A 396 -19.48 10.83 7.55
C VAL A 396 -20.74 11.24 6.77
N ALA A 397 -20.57 11.75 5.55
CA ALA A 397 -21.68 12.06 4.65
C ALA A 397 -22.02 10.86 3.74
N ILE A 398 -23.32 10.56 3.62
CA ILE A 398 -23.86 9.39 2.93
C ILE A 398 -24.66 9.83 1.70
N TYR A 399 -24.24 9.34 0.53
CA TYR A 399 -24.77 9.64 -0.80
C TYR A 399 -25.32 8.41 -1.54
N ASN A 400 -24.95 7.19 -1.14
CA ASN A 400 -25.34 5.98 -1.85
C ASN A 400 -25.71 4.81 -0.91
N PRO A 401 -26.34 3.74 -1.42
CA PRO A 401 -26.74 2.59 -0.62
C PRO A 401 -25.60 1.83 0.06
N GLU A 402 -24.41 1.78 -0.56
CA GLU A 402 -23.23 1.09 -0.01
C GLU A 402 -22.72 1.80 1.25
N GLN A 403 -22.60 3.12 1.18
CA GLN A 403 -22.23 3.97 2.33
C GLN A 403 -23.26 3.87 3.46
N LEU A 404 -24.55 3.83 3.13
CA LEU A 404 -25.61 3.63 4.12
C LEU A 404 -25.48 2.28 4.82
N GLN A 405 -25.15 1.22 4.06
CA GLN A 405 -24.91 -0.10 4.63
C GLN A 405 -23.69 -0.10 5.56
N TRP A 406 -22.65 0.67 5.25
CA TRP A 406 -21.42 0.75 6.03
C TRP A 406 -21.53 1.57 7.32
N VAL A 407 -22.67 2.21 7.61
CA VAL A 407 -22.95 2.74 8.97
C VAL A 407 -22.79 1.66 10.04
N ASN A 408 -23.05 0.39 9.70
CA ASN A 408 -22.84 -0.75 10.59
C ASN A 408 -21.37 -0.97 11.00
N THR A 409 -20.40 -0.35 10.32
CA THR A 409 -18.98 -0.46 10.68
C THR A 409 -18.57 0.50 11.81
N ALA A 410 -19.39 1.51 12.09
CA ALA A 410 -19.14 2.48 13.16
C ALA A 410 -20.48 2.98 13.77
N LEU A 411 -21.17 2.11 14.50
CA LEU A 411 -22.52 2.34 15.05
C LEU A 411 -22.66 3.50 16.05
N LYS A 412 -21.54 4.04 16.54
CA LYS A 412 -21.45 5.22 17.43
C LYS A 412 -21.11 6.51 16.69
N GLY A 413 -21.00 6.44 15.37
CA GLY A 413 -20.57 7.55 14.53
C GLY A 413 -21.59 8.67 14.39
N LYS A 414 -21.17 9.72 13.68
CA LYS A 414 -21.99 10.86 13.31
C LYS A 414 -22.17 10.87 11.80
N TYR A 415 -23.42 10.83 11.36
CA TYR A 415 -23.78 10.63 9.97
C TYR A 415 -24.74 11.71 9.49
N THR A 416 -24.56 12.11 8.23
CA THR A 416 -25.47 13.00 7.52
C THR A 416 -25.81 12.41 6.15
N LEU A 417 -27.05 12.56 5.68
CA LEU A 417 -27.33 12.29 4.27
C LEU A 417 -26.90 13.49 3.42
N GLY A 418 -26.19 13.23 2.32
CA GLY A 418 -25.83 14.21 1.29
C GLY A 418 -26.71 14.14 0.03
N SER A 419 -27.53 13.09 -0.10
CA SER A 419 -28.51 12.94 -1.17
C SER A 419 -29.67 12.04 -0.78
N ASN A 420 -30.70 12.01 -1.62
CA ASN A 420 -31.72 10.96 -1.54
C ASN A 420 -31.10 9.62 -1.95
N ILE A 421 -31.51 8.52 -1.31
CA ILE A 421 -30.98 7.18 -1.55
C ILE A 421 -32.11 6.26 -2.01
N ASP A 422 -31.92 5.60 -3.16
CA ASP A 422 -32.82 4.56 -3.66
C ASP A 422 -32.28 3.17 -3.32
N MET A 423 -33.05 2.40 -2.55
CA MET A 423 -32.69 1.05 -2.10
C MET A 423 -33.26 -0.06 -3.01
N THR A 424 -33.77 0.29 -4.19
CA THR A 424 -34.34 -0.69 -5.13
C THR A 424 -33.33 -1.79 -5.47
N GLY A 425 -33.69 -3.05 -5.20
CA GLY A 425 -32.86 -4.21 -5.49
C GLY A 425 -31.65 -4.38 -4.56
N ILE A 426 -31.49 -3.53 -3.56
CA ILE A 426 -30.39 -3.61 -2.59
C ILE A 426 -30.79 -4.52 -1.43
N THR A 427 -29.99 -5.55 -1.17
CA THR A 427 -30.10 -6.33 0.06
C THR A 427 -29.50 -5.51 1.20
N PHE A 428 -30.31 -5.21 2.21
CA PHE A 428 -29.91 -4.35 3.31
C PHE A 428 -29.98 -5.07 4.66
N VAL A 429 -28.90 -4.99 5.42
CA VAL A 429 -28.86 -5.36 6.84
C VAL A 429 -29.19 -4.11 7.65
N PRO A 430 -30.23 -4.14 8.51
CA PRO A 430 -30.59 -3.01 9.36
C PRO A 430 -29.38 -2.39 10.06
N ILE A 431 -29.38 -1.06 10.20
CA ILE A 431 -28.38 -0.36 10.99
C ILE A 431 -28.62 -0.71 12.45
N GLY A 432 -27.59 -1.25 13.08
CA GLY A 432 -27.69 -1.84 14.39
C GLY A 432 -28.66 -3.04 14.41
N PRO A 433 -28.28 -4.19 13.82
CA PRO A 433 -29.21 -5.29 13.57
C PRO A 433 -29.65 -6.06 14.83
N SER A 434 -28.98 -5.84 15.96
CA SER A 434 -29.13 -6.60 17.20
C SER A 434 -28.89 -5.70 18.43
N HIS A 435 -29.10 -6.22 19.65
CA HIS A 435 -28.89 -5.47 20.88
C HIS A 435 -27.41 -5.43 21.31
N SER A 436 -27.12 -4.75 22.43
CA SER A 436 -25.77 -4.70 23.03
C SER A 436 -24.73 -4.06 22.10
N ALA A 437 -23.77 -4.85 21.63
CA ALA A 437 -22.65 -4.46 20.78
C ALA A 437 -23.09 -3.85 19.45
N ASP A 438 -24.18 -4.40 18.93
CA ASP A 438 -24.69 -4.11 17.60
C ASP A 438 -25.78 -3.05 17.64
N ALA A 439 -25.89 -2.26 18.72
CA ALA A 439 -26.87 -1.20 18.83
C ALA A 439 -26.37 0.08 18.16
N PHE A 440 -27.20 0.69 17.31
CA PHE A 440 -26.93 2.05 16.85
C PHE A 440 -27.04 3.02 18.04
N SER A 441 -25.96 3.71 18.35
CA SER A 441 -25.87 4.66 19.47
C SER A 441 -25.25 6.00 19.04
N GLY A 442 -25.26 6.23 17.73
CA GLY A 442 -24.70 7.43 17.10
C GLY A 442 -25.73 8.52 16.83
N PHE A 443 -25.28 9.49 16.04
CA PHE A 443 -26.06 10.60 15.52
C PHE A 443 -26.32 10.38 14.03
N PHE A 444 -27.56 10.54 13.58
CA PHE A 444 -27.94 10.44 12.19
C PHE A 444 -28.90 11.58 11.82
N ASP A 445 -28.47 12.45 10.92
CA ASP A 445 -29.28 13.55 10.40
C ASP A 445 -29.55 13.35 8.91
N GLY A 446 -30.80 13.18 8.54
CA GLY A 446 -31.20 13.06 7.14
C GLY A 446 -31.07 14.36 6.36
N LEU A 447 -30.90 15.52 7.02
CA LEU A 447 -30.89 16.85 6.38
C LEU A 447 -32.07 17.07 5.41
N ASN A 448 -33.22 16.46 5.72
CA ASN A 448 -34.45 16.43 4.92
C ASN A 448 -34.36 15.62 3.61
N HIS A 449 -33.32 14.81 3.42
CA HIS A 449 -33.26 13.81 2.37
C HIS A 449 -34.13 12.59 2.68
N THR A 450 -34.42 11.81 1.63
CA THR A 450 -35.24 10.62 1.72
C THR A 450 -34.48 9.35 1.37
N ILE A 451 -34.84 8.24 2.01
CA ILE A 451 -34.47 6.89 1.60
C ILE A 451 -35.73 6.19 1.07
N SER A 452 -35.68 5.71 -0.17
CA SER A 452 -36.82 5.10 -0.85
C SER A 452 -36.65 3.61 -1.11
N ASN A 453 -37.77 2.90 -1.21
CA ASN A 453 -37.87 1.51 -1.71
C ASN A 453 -37.09 0.47 -0.87
N LEU A 454 -36.75 0.80 0.38
CA LEU A 454 -36.11 -0.13 1.30
C LEU A 454 -37.02 -1.35 1.53
N THR A 455 -36.48 -2.53 1.30
CA THR A 455 -37.17 -3.80 1.55
C THR A 455 -36.38 -4.65 2.53
N ILE A 456 -36.98 -5.01 3.66
CA ILE A 456 -36.42 -5.94 4.65
C ILE A 456 -37.46 -7.05 4.89
N THR A 457 -37.08 -8.31 4.64
CA THR A 457 -37.97 -9.46 4.85
C THR A 457 -37.31 -10.51 5.74
N ALA A 458 -37.64 -10.49 7.03
CA ALA A 458 -37.12 -11.41 8.03
C ALA A 458 -38.22 -11.79 9.05
N PRO A 459 -39.24 -12.57 8.63
CA PRO A 459 -40.48 -12.79 9.39
C PRO A 459 -40.32 -13.51 10.74
N THR A 460 -39.15 -14.08 11.01
CA THR A 460 -38.81 -14.81 12.24
C THR A 460 -37.69 -14.13 13.03
N SER A 461 -37.44 -12.84 12.77
CA SER A 461 -36.36 -12.09 13.41
C SER A 461 -36.86 -10.76 13.94
N ASP A 462 -36.43 -10.43 15.14
CA ASP A 462 -36.80 -9.18 15.82
C ASP A 462 -35.98 -7.99 15.30
N TYR A 463 -36.34 -6.78 15.72
CA TYR A 463 -35.57 -5.54 15.48
C TYR A 463 -35.42 -5.24 14.00
N LYS A 464 -36.54 -4.89 13.35
CA LYS A 464 -36.57 -4.60 11.91
C LYS A 464 -37.05 -3.18 11.64
N GLY A 465 -36.31 -2.51 10.78
CA GLY A 465 -36.46 -1.12 10.35
C GLY A 465 -35.18 -0.69 9.65
N LEU A 466 -35.10 0.54 9.15
CA LEU A 466 -33.82 1.09 8.70
C LEU A 466 -32.77 0.96 9.83
N PHE A 467 -33.16 1.36 11.04
CA PHE A 467 -32.47 1.06 12.28
C PHE A 467 -33.16 -0.12 12.96
N GLY A 468 -32.43 -1.20 13.23
CA GLY A 468 -32.97 -2.39 13.90
C GLY A 468 -33.20 -2.12 15.38
N TYR A 469 -32.10 -1.96 16.12
CA TYR A 469 -32.05 -1.66 17.53
C TYR A 469 -31.15 -0.45 17.77
N ALA A 470 -31.66 0.54 18.50
CA ALA A 470 -30.97 1.80 18.73
C ALA A 470 -30.98 2.16 20.22
N TYR A 471 -29.79 2.33 20.81
CA TYR A 471 -29.56 2.63 22.22
C TYR A 471 -29.03 4.06 22.38
N ASP A 472 -29.79 4.94 23.05
CA ASP A 472 -29.50 6.38 23.09
C ASP A 472 -29.24 7.05 21.71
N PRO A 473 -29.99 6.70 20.65
CA PRO A 473 -29.76 7.30 19.34
C PRO A 473 -30.19 8.77 19.29
N THR A 474 -29.58 9.52 18.38
CA THR A 474 -30.18 10.75 17.85
C THR A 474 -30.45 10.54 16.35
N ILE A 475 -31.72 10.48 15.96
CA ILE A 475 -32.14 10.29 14.56
C ILE A 475 -33.09 11.42 14.19
N GLN A 476 -32.76 12.22 13.18
CA GLN A 476 -33.58 13.38 12.82
C GLN A 476 -33.63 13.68 11.32
N ASN A 477 -34.64 14.46 10.93
CA ASN A 477 -34.80 15.06 9.60
C ASN A 477 -34.71 14.06 8.43
N ILE A 478 -35.25 12.85 8.57
CA ILE A 478 -35.21 11.82 7.53
C ILE A 478 -36.61 11.36 7.12
N GLY A 479 -36.82 11.28 5.81
CA GLY A 479 -38.00 10.68 5.21
C GLY A 479 -37.74 9.27 4.68
N LEU A 480 -38.65 8.35 4.96
CA LEU A 480 -38.71 7.03 4.32
C LEU A 480 -39.91 6.98 3.37
N VAL A 481 -39.67 6.52 2.13
CA VAL A 481 -40.70 6.48 1.08
C VAL A 481 -40.81 5.07 0.49
N ASN A 482 -42.02 4.53 0.43
CA ASN A 482 -42.30 3.21 -0.16
C ASN A 482 -41.52 2.04 0.49
N VAL A 483 -41.32 2.08 1.81
CA VAL A 483 -40.57 1.03 2.51
C VAL A 483 -41.44 -0.18 2.84
N SER A 484 -40.93 -1.38 2.62
CA SER A 484 -41.60 -2.65 2.94
C SER A 484 -40.79 -3.47 3.94
N ILE A 485 -41.25 -3.50 5.18
CA ILE A 485 -40.53 -4.12 6.31
C ILE A 485 -41.38 -5.26 6.89
N THR A 486 -40.83 -6.47 6.92
CA THR A 486 -41.41 -7.64 7.58
C THR A 486 -40.45 -8.18 8.63
N GLY A 487 -40.88 -8.23 9.89
CA GLY A 487 -40.14 -8.79 11.02
C GLY A 487 -41.01 -9.67 11.91
N GLN A 488 -40.44 -10.17 13.01
CA GLN A 488 -41.18 -10.84 14.08
C GLN A 488 -41.65 -9.81 15.12
N ASP A 489 -40.85 -9.46 16.11
CA ASP A 489 -41.18 -8.46 17.13
C ASP A 489 -40.31 -7.19 16.98
N TYR A 490 -40.78 -6.04 17.48
CA TYR A 490 -40.06 -4.75 17.38
C TYR A 490 -39.80 -4.33 15.92
N VAL A 491 -40.90 -4.04 15.21
CA VAL A 491 -40.87 -3.75 13.78
C VAL A 491 -41.36 -2.33 13.53
N GLY A 492 -40.50 -1.49 12.99
CA GLY A 492 -40.78 -0.12 12.56
C GLY A 492 -40.36 0.11 11.11
N GLY A 493 -40.94 1.10 10.44
CA GLY A 493 -40.41 1.56 9.15
C GLY A 493 -39.01 2.16 9.31
N LEU A 494 -38.85 3.07 10.28
CA LEU A 494 -37.60 3.76 10.58
C LEU A 494 -36.80 3.05 11.67
N VAL A 495 -37.40 2.81 12.85
CA VAL A 495 -36.70 2.20 13.99
C VAL A 495 -37.48 1.00 14.52
N GLY A 496 -36.84 -0.17 14.61
CA GLY A 496 -37.44 -1.34 15.24
C GLY A 496 -37.66 -1.12 16.75
N ALA A 497 -36.58 -0.86 17.48
CA ALA A 497 -36.61 -0.49 18.90
C ALA A 497 -35.67 0.70 19.20
N SER A 498 -36.21 1.76 19.80
CA SER A 498 -35.45 2.87 20.39
C SER A 498 -35.52 2.79 21.91
N VAL A 499 -34.37 2.66 22.56
CA VAL A 499 -34.30 2.43 24.02
C VAL A 499 -33.50 3.51 24.75
N SER A 500 -33.59 3.50 26.09
CA SER A 500 -32.95 4.47 26.98
C SER A 500 -33.46 5.91 26.73
N THR A 501 -32.59 6.86 26.43
CA THR A 501 -32.92 8.28 26.22
C THR A 501 -33.04 8.65 24.74
N GLY A 502 -33.24 7.66 23.86
CA GLY A 502 -33.30 7.85 22.42
C GLY A 502 -34.19 9.00 21.95
N TYR A 503 -33.67 9.78 20.99
CA TYR A 503 -34.30 10.96 20.41
C TYR A 503 -34.58 10.74 18.92
N VAL A 504 -35.87 10.80 18.55
CA VAL A 504 -36.31 10.73 17.15
C VAL A 504 -37.14 11.97 16.82
N ASN A 505 -36.71 12.79 15.86
CA ASN A 505 -37.37 14.07 15.59
C ASN A 505 -37.48 14.40 14.10
N ASN A 506 -38.61 14.95 13.69
CA ASN A 506 -38.84 15.39 12.31
C ASN A 506 -38.58 14.27 11.27
N CYS A 507 -39.06 13.07 11.59
CA CYS A 507 -38.91 11.88 10.76
C CYS A 507 -40.27 11.37 10.27
N TYR A 508 -40.31 10.81 9.05
CA TYR A 508 -41.56 10.29 8.50
C TYR A 508 -41.42 9.02 7.68
N VAL A 509 -42.49 8.23 7.62
CA VAL A 509 -42.62 7.07 6.71
C VAL A 509 -43.88 7.22 5.87
N THR A 510 -43.73 7.24 4.54
CA THR A 510 -44.85 7.49 3.60
C THR A 510 -44.82 6.54 2.41
N GLY A 511 -45.85 6.65 1.56
CA GLY A 511 -45.97 5.86 0.34
C GLY A 511 -46.77 4.58 0.52
N THR A 512 -46.67 3.68 -0.46
CA THR A 512 -47.51 2.47 -0.57
C THR A 512 -46.92 1.24 0.11
N GLY A 513 -45.79 1.42 0.81
CA GLY A 513 -45.10 0.36 1.53
C GLY A 513 -45.90 -0.20 2.72
N THR A 514 -45.40 -1.31 3.27
CA THR A 514 -46.07 -1.99 4.39
C THR A 514 -45.10 -2.31 5.52
N VAL A 515 -45.56 -2.21 6.77
CA VAL A 515 -44.82 -2.68 7.95
C VAL A 515 -45.59 -3.83 8.58
N THR A 516 -44.96 -4.99 8.66
CA THR A 516 -45.59 -6.22 9.16
C THR A 516 -44.78 -6.85 10.29
N GLY A 517 -45.42 -7.07 11.44
CA GLY A 517 -44.81 -7.74 12.59
C GLY A 517 -45.85 -8.50 13.44
N ARG A 518 -45.46 -8.93 14.64
CA ARG A 518 -46.31 -9.63 15.62
C ARG A 518 -46.52 -8.77 16.87
N ASP A 519 -45.49 -8.57 17.67
CA ASP A 519 -45.53 -7.68 18.84
C ASP A 519 -44.72 -6.39 18.57
N TYR A 520 -45.16 -5.25 19.13
CA TYR A 520 -44.50 -3.95 18.99
C TYR A 520 -44.24 -3.56 17.52
N THR A 521 -45.33 -3.44 16.74
CA THR A 521 -45.29 -3.06 15.33
C THR A 521 -45.87 -1.66 15.14
N GLY A 522 -45.10 -0.76 14.53
CA GLY A 522 -45.49 0.61 14.26
C GLY A 522 -45.03 1.08 12.87
N GLY A 523 -45.72 2.04 12.28
CA GLY A 523 -45.40 2.49 10.91
C GLY A 523 -44.05 3.21 10.81
N LEU A 524 -43.64 3.89 11.90
CA LEU A 524 -42.36 4.60 12.01
C LEU A 524 -41.45 3.93 13.04
N ILE A 525 -41.89 3.83 14.31
CA ILE A 525 -41.15 3.21 15.41
C ILE A 525 -41.94 2.01 15.93
N GLY A 526 -41.31 0.83 16.05
CA GLY A 526 -41.93 -0.37 16.61
C GLY A 526 -42.11 -0.30 18.13
N TYR A 527 -41.03 0.07 18.84
CA TYR A 527 -41.01 0.31 20.27
C TYR A 527 -40.15 1.51 20.64
N GLN A 528 -40.64 2.32 21.58
CA GLN A 528 -39.86 3.38 22.23
C GLN A 528 -39.96 3.23 23.74
N SER A 529 -38.81 3.31 24.43
CA SER A 529 -38.78 3.29 25.90
C SER A 529 -39.39 4.57 26.50
N SER A 530 -39.87 4.48 27.75
CA SER A 530 -40.58 5.58 28.43
C SER A 530 -39.75 6.85 28.62
N ASN A 531 -38.42 6.73 28.59
CA ASN A 531 -37.50 7.85 28.77
C ASN A 531 -37.05 8.47 27.42
N GLY A 532 -37.43 7.86 26.30
CA GLY A 532 -37.12 8.36 24.96
C GLY A 532 -38.08 9.46 24.53
N THR A 533 -37.62 10.34 23.62
CA THR A 533 -38.40 11.46 23.09
C THR A 533 -38.65 11.27 21.60
N SER A 534 -39.92 11.40 21.18
CA SER A 534 -40.32 11.39 19.77
C SER A 534 -41.25 12.55 19.49
N THR A 535 -40.86 13.44 18.57
CA THR A 535 -41.58 14.70 18.28
C THR A 535 -41.58 15.01 16.78
N HIS A 536 -42.67 15.60 16.27
CA HIS A 536 -42.83 15.95 14.85
C HIS A 536 -42.66 14.77 13.88
N ASN A 537 -43.03 13.56 14.32
CA ASN A 537 -42.91 12.36 13.51
C ASN A 537 -44.28 11.87 13.03
N TYR A 538 -44.35 11.32 11.81
CA TYR A 538 -45.59 10.75 11.29
C TYR A 538 -45.38 9.54 10.38
N SER A 539 -46.43 8.74 10.21
CA SER A 539 -46.41 7.61 9.28
C SER A 539 -47.77 7.48 8.57
N THR A 540 -47.74 7.26 7.25
CA THR A 540 -48.94 7.01 6.43
C THR A 540 -48.96 5.60 5.82
N VAL A 541 -47.95 4.77 6.10
CA VAL A 541 -47.87 3.40 5.56
C VAL A 541 -48.85 2.44 6.23
N SER A 542 -49.20 1.35 5.53
CA SER A 542 -50.05 0.30 6.08
C SER A 542 -49.28 -0.52 7.12
N VAL A 543 -49.88 -0.70 8.30
CA VAL A 543 -49.33 -1.53 9.37
C VAL A 543 -50.22 -2.75 9.54
N SER A 544 -49.62 -3.92 9.39
CA SER A 544 -50.30 -5.21 9.57
C SER A 544 -49.60 -6.00 10.66
N GLY A 545 -50.30 -6.95 11.26
CA GLY A 545 -49.56 -7.97 11.97
C GLY A 545 -50.16 -9.37 11.97
N ARG A 546 -49.32 -10.30 12.42
CA ARG A 546 -49.53 -11.75 12.47
C ARG A 546 -49.62 -12.28 13.93
N GLY A 547 -50.77 -12.19 14.61
CA GLY A 547 -50.92 -12.58 16.04
C GLY A 547 -52.25 -12.21 16.73
N GLY A 548 -52.56 -12.78 17.90
CA GLY A 548 -53.80 -12.52 18.65
C GLY A 548 -53.71 -11.43 19.74
N ARG A 549 -52.51 -10.90 20.01
CA ARG A 549 -52.25 -9.86 21.02
C ARG A 549 -51.61 -8.65 20.33
N TRP A 550 -52.41 -7.65 19.99
CA TRP A 550 -51.95 -6.44 19.28
C TRP A 550 -51.61 -5.31 20.26
N ARG A 551 -50.41 -4.74 20.16
CA ARG A 551 -50.12 -3.36 20.60
C ARG A 551 -49.72 -2.56 19.36
N LEU A 552 -50.71 -1.96 18.70
CA LEU A 552 -50.50 -1.09 17.55
C LEU A 552 -50.05 0.29 18.02
N GLY A 553 -48.77 0.59 17.82
CA GLY A 553 -48.24 1.95 17.94
C GLY A 553 -48.65 2.79 16.73
N ARG A 554 -49.88 3.30 16.69
CA ARG A 554 -50.21 4.42 15.79
C ARG A 554 -49.70 5.69 16.46
N LEU A 555 -48.56 6.21 16.03
CA LEU A 555 -48.20 7.59 16.33
C LEU A 555 -49.12 8.50 15.50
N GLN A 556 -50.17 9.03 16.13
CA GLN A 556 -50.87 10.23 15.66
C GLN A 556 -50.78 11.27 16.76
N CYS A 557 -49.95 12.29 16.47
CA CYS A 557 -49.80 13.62 17.07
C CYS A 557 -49.78 13.73 18.60
#